data_AF-A0AAW9B6A1-F1
#
_entry.id   AF-A0AAW9B6A1-F1
#
_cell.length_a   1.000
_cell.length_b   1.000
_cell.length_c   1.000
_cell.angle_alpha   90.00
_cell.angle_beta   90.00
_cell.angle_gamma   90.00
#
_symmetry.space_group_name_H-M   'P 1'
#
loop_
_entity.id
_entity.type
_entity.pdbx_description
1 polymer ?
#
loop_
_entity_poly.entity_id
_entity_poly.type
_entity_poly.pdbx_seq_one_letter_code
_entity_poly.pdbx_strand_id
1 'polypeptide(L)'
;MKKAIAKIGALTAVAVSLSGCVGSNAVTGYVMGFNLKAVDNRYARGGLNMLMAPVYGVAIAADYIVFNSLEFLNGKNPLNGKPHIFDTKMDTYIDVNHQLDKSLTTAPIGPLTNNRVIEQ
;
A
#
# COMPACT_ATOMS: atom_id res chain seq x y z
N MET A 1 -23.41 18.94 17.94
CA MET A 1 -21.99 18.68 17.63
C MET A 1 -21.49 17.32 18.10
N LYS A 2 -21.55 16.96 19.39
CA LYS A 2 -21.10 15.64 19.91
C LYS A 2 -21.66 14.42 19.17
N LYS A 3 -22.97 14.43 18.85
CA LYS A 3 -23.63 13.36 18.08
C LYS A 3 -23.16 13.27 16.62
N ALA A 4 -22.76 14.38 16.00
CA ALA A 4 -22.25 14.39 14.63
C ALA A 4 -20.81 13.86 14.58
N ILE A 5 -19.96 14.28 15.53
CA ILE A 5 -18.59 13.76 15.67
C ILE A 5 -18.60 12.24 15.93
N ALA A 6 -19.49 11.75 16.81
CA ALA A 6 -19.62 10.32 17.07
C ALA A 6 -20.07 9.53 15.82
N LYS A 7 -21.01 10.08 15.03
CA LYS A 7 -21.46 9.46 13.77
C LYS A 7 -20.35 9.44 12.72
N ILE A 8 -19.62 10.55 12.56
CA ILE A 8 -18.47 10.63 11.65
C ILE A 8 -17.39 9.64 12.09
N GLY A 9 -17.04 9.61 13.37
CA GLY A 9 -16.07 8.66 13.92
C GLY A 9 -16.46 7.20 13.69
N ALA A 10 -17.74 6.84 13.85
CA ALA A 10 -18.23 5.49 13.57
C ALA A 10 -18.14 5.14 12.07
N LEU A 11 -18.52 6.07 11.19
CA LEU A 11 -18.42 5.90 9.73
C LEU A 11 -16.96 5.75 9.28
N THR A 12 -16.05 6.56 9.82
CA THR A 12 -14.61 6.47 9.52
C THR A 12 -14.04 5.16 10.04
N ALA A 13 -14.40 4.71 11.25
CA ALA A 13 -13.95 3.43 11.79
C ALA A 13 -14.42 2.25 10.93
N VAL A 14 -15.67 2.28 10.46
CA VAL A 14 -16.21 1.28 9.53
C VAL A 14 -15.45 1.32 8.20
N ALA A 15 -15.26 2.50 7.60
CA ALA A 15 -14.53 2.62 6.33
C ALA A 15 -13.06 2.13 6.42
N VAL A 16 -12.39 2.40 7.55
CA VAL A 16 -11.03 1.90 7.81
C VAL A 16 -11.01 0.38 8.04
N SER A 17 -12.06 -0.17 8.68
CA SER A 17 -12.15 -1.63 8.88
C SER A 17 -12.49 -2.41 7.61
N LEU A 18 -13.10 -1.76 6.61
CA LEU A 18 -13.41 -2.37 5.31
C LEU A 18 -12.29 -2.21 4.27
N SER A 19 -11.28 -1.37 4.55
CA SER A 19 -10.11 -1.22 3.67
C SER A 19 -9.04 -2.24 4.04
N GLY A 20 -9.03 -3.37 3.32
CA GLY A 20 -7.84 -4.20 3.27
C GLY A 20 -6.68 -3.36 2.72
N CYS A 21 -5.52 -3.38 3.38
CA CYS A 21 -4.31 -2.80 2.81
C CYS A 21 -3.87 -3.66 1.63
N VAL A 22 -4.23 -3.24 0.42
CA VAL A 22 -3.82 -3.90 -0.82
C VAL A 22 -2.66 -3.10 -1.41
N GLY A 23 -1.49 -3.75 -1.48
CA GLY A 23 -0.23 -3.17 -1.93
C GLY A 23 0.94 -3.60 -1.03
N SER A 24 2.14 -3.15 -1.35
CA SER A 24 3.35 -3.56 -0.63
C SER A 24 3.56 -2.84 0.71
N ASN A 25 2.79 -1.78 0.99
CA ASN A 25 2.83 -0.99 2.23
C ASN A 25 4.27 -0.60 2.64
N ALA A 26 5.00 -0.06 1.67
CA ALA A 26 6.43 0.16 1.78
C ALA A 26 6.82 1.07 2.97
N VAL A 27 6.09 2.17 3.18
CA VAL A 27 6.40 3.13 4.25
C VAL A 27 6.15 2.51 5.62
N THR A 28 5.02 1.85 5.79
CA THR A 28 4.68 1.11 7.01
C THR A 28 5.73 0.03 7.29
N GLY A 29 6.21 -0.66 6.25
CA GLY A 29 7.30 -1.63 6.33
C GLY A 29 8.61 -1.01 6.83
N TYR A 30 8.97 0.20 6.38
CA TYR A 30 10.15 0.92 6.88
C TYR A 30 10.01 1.33 8.35
N VAL A 31 8.84 1.85 8.75
CA VAL A 31 8.56 2.19 10.16
C VAL A 31 8.65 0.95 11.05
N MET A 32 8.11 -0.19 10.59
CA MET A 32 8.25 -1.47 11.27
C MET A 32 9.71 -1.92 11.38
N GLY A 33 10.48 -1.79 10.31
CA GLY A 33 11.91 -2.09 10.33
C GLY A 33 12.68 -1.25 11.35
N PHE A 34 12.32 0.03 11.51
CA PHE A 34 12.88 0.89 12.55
C PHE A 34 12.53 0.38 13.96
N ASN A 35 11.26 0.09 14.23
CA ASN A 35 10.80 -0.43 15.52
C ASN A 35 11.52 -1.73 15.91
N LEU A 36 11.66 -2.67 14.97
CA LEU A 36 12.37 -3.93 15.20
C LEU A 36 13.85 -3.74 15.57
N LYS A 37 14.50 -2.70 15.03
CA LYS A 37 15.92 -2.36 15.30
C LYS A 37 16.11 -1.53 16.57
N ALA A 38 15.07 -0.85 17.05
CA ALA A 38 15.19 0.09 18.17
C ALA A 38 15.51 -0.60 19.49
N VAL A 39 14.95 -1.80 19.73
CA VAL A 39 15.18 -2.59 20.95
C VAL A 39 15.22 -4.09 20.63
N ASP A 40 15.95 -4.86 21.43
CA ASP A 40 16.20 -6.30 21.26
C ASP A 40 15.24 -7.22 22.04
N ASN A 41 14.24 -6.65 22.73
CA ASN A 41 13.25 -7.40 23.50
C ASN A 41 11.85 -7.38 22.85
N ARG A 42 11.19 -8.55 22.77
CA ARG A 42 9.86 -8.70 22.13
C ARG A 42 8.77 -7.82 22.74
N TYR A 43 8.76 -7.68 24.07
CA TYR A 43 7.75 -6.90 24.79
C TYR A 43 8.05 -5.41 24.71
N ALA A 44 9.33 -5.04 24.76
CA ALA A 44 9.75 -3.66 24.53
C ALA A 44 9.40 -3.19 23.11
N ARG A 45 9.60 -4.03 22.08
CA ARG A 45 9.12 -3.77 20.70
C ARG A 45 7.61 -3.60 20.65
N GLY A 46 6.86 -4.43 21.38
CA GLY A 46 5.40 -4.28 21.50
C GLY A 46 5.00 -2.94 22.13
N GLY A 47 5.66 -2.55 23.22
CA GLY A 47 5.46 -1.26 23.87
C GLY A 47 5.81 -0.08 22.96
N LEU A 48 6.94 -0.16 22.25
CA LEU A 48 7.35 0.85 21.28
C LEU A 48 6.39 0.91 20.09
N ASN A 49 5.87 -0.23 19.61
CA ASN A 49 4.84 -0.27 18.57
C ASN A 49 3.59 0.50 19.00
N MET A 50 3.14 0.31 20.24
CA MET A 50 2.01 1.02 20.82
C MET A 50 2.28 2.52 20.95
N LEU A 51 3.49 2.90 21.39
CA LEU A 51 3.90 4.30 21.50
C LEU A 51 4.01 4.98 20.12
N MET A 52 4.44 4.24 19.10
CA MET A 52 4.54 4.70 17.72
C MET A 52 3.23 4.62 16.94
N ALA A 53 2.10 4.26 17.57
CA ALA A 53 0.80 4.15 16.90
C ALA A 53 0.43 5.37 16.03
N PRO A 54 0.67 6.63 16.45
CA PRO A 54 0.42 7.79 15.59
C PRO A 54 1.27 7.80 14.30
N VAL A 55 2.53 7.39 14.40
CA VAL A 55 3.46 7.30 13.25
C VAL A 55 3.01 6.20 12.29
N TYR A 56 2.61 5.05 12.82
CA TYR A 56 2.02 3.97 12.00
C TYR A 56 0.73 4.42 11.32
N GLY A 57 -0.14 5.17 12.00
CA GLY A 57 -1.35 5.72 11.39
C GLY A 57 -1.06 6.61 10.17
N VAL A 58 -0.07 7.50 10.27
CA VAL A 58 0.38 8.34 9.15
C VAL A 58 1.01 7.49 8.04
N ALA A 59 1.86 6.52 8.38
CA ALA A 59 2.50 5.65 7.39
C ALA A 59 1.47 4.83 6.60
N ILE A 60 0.47 4.27 7.29
CA ILE A 60 -0.62 3.53 6.65
C ILE A 60 -1.43 4.44 5.73
N ALA A 61 -1.75 5.66 6.16
CA ALA A 61 -2.46 6.62 5.32
C ALA A 61 -1.64 7.00 4.07
N ALA A 62 -0.33 7.21 4.22
CA ALA A 62 0.57 7.51 3.11
C ALA A 62 0.68 6.35 2.12
N ASP A 63 0.82 5.11 2.62
CA ASP A 63 0.80 3.92 1.77
C ASP A 63 -0.53 3.81 1.03
N TYR A 64 -1.67 3.93 1.72
CA TYR A 64 -2.99 3.75 1.11
C TYR A 64 -3.29 4.81 0.04
N ILE A 65 -3.04 6.08 0.34
CA ILE A 65 -3.44 7.20 -0.54
C ILE A 65 -2.43 7.39 -1.68
N VAL A 66 -1.13 7.21 -1.42
CA VAL A 66 -0.08 7.60 -2.35
C VAL A 66 0.66 6.40 -2.90
N PHE A 67 1.39 5.66 -2.05
CA PHE A 67 2.37 4.70 -2.56
C PHE A 67 1.74 3.44 -3.14
N ASN A 68 0.67 2.90 -2.56
CA ASN A 68 -0.04 1.75 -3.11
C ASN A 68 -0.82 2.12 -4.38
N SER A 69 -1.32 3.36 -4.47
CA SER A 69 -1.96 3.87 -5.69
C SER A 69 -0.95 4.01 -6.83
N LEU A 70 0.25 4.54 -6.54
CA LEU A 70 1.35 4.57 -7.50
C LEU A 70 1.87 3.17 -7.84
N GLU A 71 1.90 2.25 -6.89
CA GLU A 71 2.28 0.85 -7.10
C GLU A 71 1.32 0.16 -8.07
N PHE A 72 0.01 0.34 -7.91
CA PHE A 72 -1.00 -0.17 -8.82
C PHE A 72 -0.83 0.40 -10.24
N LEU A 73 -0.66 1.72 -10.34
CA LEU A 73 -0.58 2.40 -11.62
C LEU A 73 0.72 2.06 -12.37
N ASN A 74 1.85 1.93 -11.66
CA ASN A 74 3.16 1.63 -12.25
C ASN A 74 3.50 0.14 -12.35
N GLY A 75 2.68 -0.72 -11.74
CA GLY A 75 2.94 -2.16 -11.57
C GLY A 75 4.03 -2.50 -10.56
N LYS A 76 4.79 -1.51 -10.07
CA LYS A 76 5.82 -1.66 -9.03
C LYS A 76 5.84 -0.48 -8.08
N ASN A 77 6.16 -0.74 -6.82
CA ASN A 77 6.22 0.31 -5.81
C ASN A 77 7.48 1.16 -6.03
N PRO A 78 7.37 2.50 -6.05
CA PRO A 78 8.53 3.36 -6.30
C PRO A 78 9.58 3.35 -5.17
N LEU A 79 9.21 2.91 -3.97
CA LEU A 79 10.11 2.92 -2.81
C LEU A 79 10.92 1.63 -2.67
N ASN A 80 10.29 0.48 -2.93
CA ASN A 80 10.91 -0.82 -2.68
C ASN A 80 11.04 -1.71 -3.94
N GLY A 81 10.51 -1.26 -5.08
CA GLY A 81 10.58 -1.97 -6.36
C GLY A 81 9.75 -3.25 -6.46
N LYS A 82 8.97 -3.59 -5.43
CA LYS A 82 8.14 -4.81 -5.43
C LYS A 82 6.97 -4.67 -6.41
N PRO A 83 6.62 -5.74 -7.13
CA PRO A 83 5.47 -5.73 -8.02
C PRO A 83 4.17 -5.61 -7.23
N HIS A 84 3.15 -5.01 -7.83
CA HIS A 84 1.83 -4.92 -7.22
C HIS A 84 1.22 -6.32 -7.09
N ILE A 85 0.50 -6.56 -5.99
CA ILE A 85 -0.09 -7.88 -5.70
C ILE A 85 -1.07 -8.36 -6.78
N PHE A 86 -1.73 -7.45 -7.49
CA PHE A 86 -2.65 -7.77 -8.59
C PHE A 86 -1.96 -8.26 -9.85
N ASP A 87 -0.65 -8.04 -10.00
CA ASP A 87 0.13 -8.58 -11.13
C ASP A 87 0.62 -10.02 -10.84
N THR A 88 0.21 -10.62 -9.71
CA THR A 88 0.56 -11.99 -9.34
C THR A 88 -0.15 -12.99 -10.24
N LYS A 89 0.60 -13.90 -10.86
CA LYS A 89 0.03 -14.99 -11.66
C LYS A 89 -0.50 -16.09 -10.76
N MET A 90 -1.79 -16.39 -10.87
CA MET A 90 -2.48 -17.45 -10.13
C MET A 90 -3.65 -17.98 -10.95
N ASP A 91 -4.12 -19.18 -10.63
CA ASP A 91 -5.29 -19.76 -11.27
C ASP A 91 -6.55 -18.97 -10.87
N THR A 92 -7.28 -18.47 -11.87
CA THR A 92 -8.44 -17.59 -11.70
C THR A 92 -9.75 -18.36 -11.90
N TYR A 93 -10.76 -18.06 -11.07
CA TYR A 93 -12.10 -18.64 -11.24
C TYR A 93 -12.83 -18.10 -12.48
N ILE A 94 -12.47 -16.89 -12.93
CA ILE A 94 -13.07 -16.20 -14.07
C ILE A 94 -11.95 -15.54 -14.87
N ASP A 95 -11.78 -15.96 -16.11
CA ASP A 95 -10.78 -15.40 -17.02
C ASP A 95 -11.40 -14.33 -17.90
N VAL A 96 -11.09 -13.06 -17.65
CA VAL A 96 -11.67 -11.94 -18.44
C VAL A 96 -10.71 -11.46 -19.53
N ASN A 97 -9.40 -11.70 -19.38
CA ASN A 97 -8.36 -11.15 -20.27
C ASN A 97 -8.54 -11.51 -21.75
N HIS A 98 -9.23 -12.60 -22.09
CA HIS A 98 -9.52 -12.98 -23.48
C HIS A 98 -10.51 -12.06 -24.19
N GLN A 99 -11.26 -11.23 -23.44
CA GLN A 99 -12.24 -10.27 -23.96
C GLN A 99 -11.75 -8.82 -23.92
N LEU A 100 -10.62 -8.56 -23.27
CA LEU A 100 -10.04 -7.21 -23.18
C LEU A 100 -8.96 -6.98 -24.24
N ASP A 101 -8.78 -5.72 -24.62
CA ASP A 101 -7.61 -5.30 -25.37
C ASP A 101 -6.32 -5.54 -24.57
N LYS A 102 -5.25 -5.93 -25.25
CA LYS A 102 -3.97 -6.26 -24.60
C LYS A 102 -3.41 -5.12 -23.76
N SER A 103 -3.69 -3.86 -24.12
CA SER A 103 -3.29 -2.67 -23.35
C SER A 103 -3.91 -2.58 -21.95
N LEU A 104 -5.05 -3.27 -21.72
CA LEU A 104 -5.77 -3.26 -20.44
C LEU A 104 -5.41 -4.46 -19.55
N THR A 105 -4.42 -5.26 -19.95
CA THR A 105 -3.99 -6.46 -19.20
C THR A 105 -2.74 -6.23 -18.34
N THR A 106 -2.22 -5.00 -18.32
CA THR A 106 -1.00 -4.60 -17.60
C THR A 106 -1.17 -3.25 -16.93
N ALA A 107 -0.26 -2.90 -16.02
CA ALA A 107 -0.24 -1.60 -15.37
C ALA A 107 -0.29 -0.43 -16.38
N PRO A 108 -1.19 0.56 -16.18
CA PRO A 108 -1.52 1.57 -17.18
C PRO A 108 -0.41 2.58 -17.44
N ILE A 109 0.42 2.88 -16.44
CA ILE A 109 1.61 3.73 -16.59
C ILE A 109 2.83 2.87 -16.29
N GLY A 110 3.13 1.93 -17.20
CA GLY A 110 4.36 1.14 -17.15
C GLY A 110 5.57 2.00 -16.76
N PRO A 111 6.53 1.43 -16.03
CA PRO A 111 7.29 2.15 -15.02
C PRO A 111 7.98 3.38 -15.60
N LEU A 112 7.98 4.47 -14.82
CA LEU A 112 8.79 5.69 -15.03
C LEU A 112 10.32 5.43 -15.19
N THR A 113 10.75 4.17 -15.30
CA THR A 113 12.06 3.71 -15.77
C THR A 113 12.11 3.45 -17.28
N ASN A 114 11.19 3.98 -18.07
CA ASN A 114 11.51 4.29 -19.46
C ASN A 114 12.43 5.52 -19.45
N ASN A 115 13.71 5.28 -19.14
CA ASN A 115 14.77 6.08 -19.74
C ASN A 115 14.52 5.98 -21.24
N ARG A 116 13.75 6.93 -21.79
CA ARG A 116 13.86 7.30 -23.18
C ARG A 116 15.32 7.70 -23.33
N VAL A 117 16.17 6.74 -23.70
CA VAL A 117 17.38 7.03 -24.43
C VAL A 117 16.85 7.72 -25.67
N ILE A 118 16.87 9.05 -25.64
CA ILE A 118 16.70 9.87 -26.82
C ILE A 118 17.93 9.49 -27.65
N GLU A 119 17.74 8.57 -28.60
CA GLU A 119 18.70 8.37 -29.69
C GLU A 119 18.91 9.75 -30.34
N GLN A 120 20.12 10.27 -30.21
CA GLN A 120 20.61 11.42 -30.97
C GLN A 120 21.20 10.93 -32.28
#